data_AF-A0A7W8ZCX1-F1
#
_entry.id   AF-A0A7W8ZCX1-F1
#
_cell.length_a   1.000
_cell.length_b   1.000
_cell.length_c   1.000
_cell.angle_alpha   90.00
_cell.angle_beta   90.00
_cell.angle_gamma   90.00
#
_symmetry.space_group_name_H-M   'P 1'
#
loop_
_entity.id
_entity.type
_entity.pdbx_description
1 polymer ?
#
loop_
_entity_poly.entity_id
_entity_poly.type
_entity_poly.pdbx_seq_one_letter_code
_entity_poly.pdbx_strand_id
1 'polypeptide(L)'
;MSMHLIEDLVADSIRVLDAHYPDPDPRVRDWVAALYRFQDQYDCSFTHFRVMDALLRRGYAYRFPLERHPDYAARREYFDGLDDFTELRVFDEEADDFDGFETWLEDGYVDPPYLYCDAGTDLWRRMSEAGLLTGGDAVAPRRTSLVEAVAAVARAADARSDHQLIADWYALGPHVLVSNPLDPEDLETDPAVSELRSIAHRTGGLPLDHEPYDDLETWWVTPSPTRA
;
A
#
# COMPACT_ATOMS: atom_id res chain seq x y z
N MET A 1 -3.90 16.45 6.75
CA MET A 1 -2.79 16.03 5.87
C MET A 1 -3.19 16.32 4.43
N SER A 2 -2.32 16.87 3.59
CA SER A 2 -2.64 17.10 2.16
C SER A 2 -2.47 15.80 1.35
N MET A 3 -2.99 15.74 0.13
CA MET A 3 -2.86 14.55 -0.74
C MET A 3 -1.39 14.22 -1.01
N HIS A 4 -0.56 15.23 -1.31
CA HIS A 4 0.88 15.03 -1.48
C HIS A 4 1.58 14.46 -0.24
N LEU A 5 1.13 14.81 0.96
CA LEU A 5 1.68 14.24 2.18
C LEU A 5 1.28 12.76 2.35
N ILE A 6 0.08 12.36 1.92
CA ILE A 6 -0.34 10.95 1.93
C ILE A 6 0.46 10.14 0.90
N GLU A 7 0.67 10.70 -0.29
CA GLU A 7 1.51 10.11 -1.34
C GLU A 7 2.94 9.87 -0.85
N ASP A 8 3.55 10.87 -0.21
CA ASP A 8 4.91 10.77 0.33
C ASP A 8 4.95 9.81 1.52
N LEU A 9 3.95 9.84 2.40
CA LEU A 9 3.80 8.92 3.53
C LEU A 9 3.82 7.45 3.06
N VAL A 10 3.05 7.12 2.02
CA VAL A 10 3.01 5.77 1.44
C VAL A 10 4.32 5.42 0.72
N ALA A 11 4.88 6.33 -0.07
CA ALA A 11 6.13 6.08 -0.79
C ALA A 11 7.31 5.86 0.17
N ASP A 12 7.45 6.67 1.23
CA ASP A 12 8.50 6.53 2.22
C ASP A 12 8.34 5.27 3.07
N SER A 13 7.08 4.89 3.37
CA SER A 13 6.78 3.60 4.00
C SER A 13 7.30 2.42 3.19
N ILE A 14 7.06 2.41 1.88
CA ILE A 14 7.54 1.35 0.99
C ILE A 14 9.07 1.32 0.96
N ARG A 15 9.74 2.48 0.93
CA ARG A 15 11.20 2.57 0.97
C ARG A 15 11.80 1.99 2.25
N VAL A 16 11.23 2.29 3.42
CA VAL A 16 11.75 1.76 4.69
C VAL A 16 11.48 0.26 4.82
N LEU A 17 10.33 -0.24 4.36
CA LEU A 17 10.03 -1.67 4.33
C LEU A 17 11.00 -2.43 3.42
N ASP A 18 11.25 -1.91 2.21
CA ASP A 18 12.19 -2.50 1.26
C ASP A 18 13.63 -2.51 1.78
N ALA A 19 14.04 -1.48 2.52
CA ALA A 19 15.39 -1.42 3.09
C ALA A 19 15.57 -2.30 4.33
N HIS A 20 14.51 -2.57 5.10
CA HIS A 20 14.59 -3.20 6.42
C HIS A 20 14.42 -4.73 6.38
N TYR A 21 13.45 -5.23 5.63
CA TYR A 21 13.09 -6.66 5.64
C TYR A 21 13.94 -7.45 4.63
N PRO A 22 14.28 -8.72 4.92
CA PRO A 22 15.07 -9.54 4.00
C PRO A 22 14.35 -9.80 2.68
N ASP A 23 15.10 -10.11 1.64
CA ASP A 23 14.56 -10.51 0.33
C ASP A 23 14.85 -12.02 0.12
N PRO A 24 13.82 -12.89 -0.05
CA PRO A 24 12.39 -12.57 -0.07
C PRO A 24 11.77 -12.52 1.34
N ASP A 25 10.83 -11.59 1.54
CA ASP A 25 9.87 -11.60 2.65
C ASP A 25 8.47 -11.34 2.08
N PRO A 26 7.61 -12.36 1.96
CA PRO A 26 6.30 -12.22 1.31
C PRO A 26 5.37 -11.24 2.06
N ARG A 27 5.63 -10.95 3.34
CA ARG A 27 4.81 -10.02 4.12
C ARG A 27 4.97 -8.58 3.63
N VAL A 28 6.13 -8.23 3.07
CA VAL A 28 6.36 -6.88 2.54
C VAL A 28 5.36 -6.57 1.43
N ARG A 29 5.12 -7.53 0.53
CA ARG A 29 4.11 -7.40 -0.52
C ARG A 29 2.69 -7.20 0.05
N ASP A 30 2.34 -7.95 1.09
CA ASP A 30 1.04 -7.82 1.77
C ASP A 30 0.88 -6.42 2.40
N TRP A 31 1.94 -5.87 3.00
CA TRP A 31 1.96 -4.53 3.58
C TRP A 31 1.90 -3.44 2.51
N VAL A 32 2.65 -3.55 1.42
CA VAL A 32 2.55 -2.63 0.27
C VAL A 32 1.12 -2.57 -0.26
N ALA A 33 0.46 -3.73 -0.42
CA ALA A 33 -0.94 -3.78 -0.82
C ALA A 33 -1.88 -3.08 0.17
N ALA A 34 -1.59 -3.15 1.48
CA ALA A 34 -2.37 -2.42 2.49
C ALA A 34 -2.15 -0.91 2.44
N LEU A 35 -0.92 -0.46 2.15
CA LEU A 35 -0.57 0.96 2.03
C LEU A 35 -1.23 1.60 0.80
N TYR A 36 -1.25 0.92 -0.34
CA TYR A 36 -1.95 1.43 -1.53
C TYR A 36 -3.47 1.47 -1.33
N ARG A 37 -4.08 0.43 -0.73
CA ARG A 37 -5.51 0.49 -0.34
C ARG A 37 -5.85 1.64 0.60
N PHE A 38 -4.88 2.09 1.41
CA PHE A 38 -5.05 3.29 2.22
C PHE A 38 -4.97 4.55 1.34
N GLN A 39 -3.98 4.65 0.45
CA GLN A 39 -3.85 5.75 -0.49
C GLN A 39 -5.10 5.93 -1.37
N ASP A 40 -5.68 4.83 -1.85
CA ASP A 40 -6.84 4.80 -2.75
C ASP A 40 -8.14 5.36 -2.11
N GLN A 41 -8.16 5.55 -0.79
CA GLN A 41 -9.27 6.21 -0.10
C GLN A 41 -9.25 7.73 -0.23
N TYR A 42 -8.22 8.28 -0.88
CA TYR A 42 -7.98 9.70 -1.05
C TYR A 42 -7.75 10.02 -2.53
N ASP A 43 -7.95 11.29 -2.90
CA ASP A 43 -7.71 11.80 -4.25
C ASP A 43 -6.20 12.02 -4.50
N CYS A 44 -5.43 10.93 -4.43
CA CYS A 44 -3.99 10.91 -4.65
C CYS A 44 -3.66 10.58 -6.11
N SER A 45 -2.54 11.11 -6.59
CA SER A 45 -1.99 10.74 -7.89
C SER A 45 -1.42 9.32 -7.90
N PHE A 46 -1.12 8.80 -9.10
CA PHE A 46 -0.41 7.55 -9.27
C PHE A 46 1.06 7.66 -8.79
N THR A 47 1.38 7.00 -7.68
CA THR A 47 2.69 7.12 -7.01
C THR A 47 3.63 5.95 -7.23
N HIS A 48 3.21 4.87 -7.91
CA HIS A 48 4.02 3.65 -8.05
C HIS A 48 5.41 3.94 -8.64
N PHE A 49 5.51 4.81 -9.64
CA PHE A 49 6.80 5.17 -10.24
C PHE A 49 7.79 5.87 -9.30
N ARG A 50 7.33 6.42 -8.16
CA ARG A 50 8.24 6.97 -7.12
C ARG A 50 9.04 5.87 -6.39
N VAL A 51 8.57 4.62 -6.46
CA VAL A 51 9.10 3.46 -5.72
C VAL A 51 9.13 2.18 -6.56
N MET A 52 9.00 2.27 -7.89
CA MET A 52 8.83 1.12 -8.79
C MET A 52 9.88 0.03 -8.59
N ASP A 53 11.15 0.39 -8.41
CA ASP A 53 12.22 -0.58 -8.16
C ASP A 53 11.98 -1.44 -6.92
N ALA A 54 11.42 -0.86 -5.85
CA ALA A 54 11.03 -1.60 -4.65
C ALA A 54 9.81 -2.49 -4.94
N LEU A 55 8.82 -1.98 -5.68
CA LEU A 55 7.62 -2.75 -6.03
C LEU A 55 7.95 -3.99 -6.86
N LEU A 56 8.85 -3.84 -7.85
CA LEU A 56 9.34 -4.94 -8.69
C LEU A 56 10.15 -5.95 -7.86
N ARG A 57 11.07 -5.47 -7.03
CA ARG A 57 11.91 -6.33 -6.18
C ARG A 57 11.08 -7.16 -5.20
N ARG A 58 10.01 -6.57 -4.64
CA ARG A 58 9.13 -7.20 -3.65
C ARG A 58 8.00 -8.01 -4.26
N GLY A 59 7.93 -8.10 -5.60
CA GLY A 59 6.89 -8.84 -6.31
C GLY A 59 5.49 -8.27 -6.09
N TYR A 60 5.40 -6.96 -5.77
CA TYR A 60 4.12 -6.25 -5.74
C TYR A 60 3.74 -5.82 -7.15
N ALA A 61 4.63 -5.16 -7.88
CA ALA A 61 4.43 -4.85 -9.29
C ALA A 61 5.20 -5.85 -10.15
N TYR A 62 4.70 -6.12 -11.35
CA TYR A 62 5.38 -6.94 -12.35
C TYR A 62 5.53 -6.15 -13.65
N ARG A 63 6.64 -6.38 -14.35
CA ARG A 63 6.96 -5.69 -15.60
C ARG A 63 7.16 -6.69 -16.72
N PHE A 64 6.49 -6.44 -17.84
CA PHE A 64 6.58 -7.26 -19.05
C PHE A 64 6.82 -6.37 -20.28
N PRO A 65 7.39 -6.92 -21.37
CA PRO A 65 7.23 -6.32 -22.69
C PRO A 65 5.74 -6.17 -23.01
N LEU A 66 5.34 -5.06 -23.62
CA LEU A 66 3.94 -4.77 -23.94
C LEU A 66 3.27 -5.88 -24.76
N GLU A 67 4.02 -6.56 -25.62
CA GLU A 67 3.54 -7.65 -26.48
C GLU A 67 3.14 -8.91 -25.69
N ARG A 68 3.47 -8.97 -24.40
CA ARG A 68 3.03 -10.04 -23.49
C ARG A 68 1.63 -9.82 -22.93
N HIS A 69 1.00 -8.66 -23.18
CA HIS A 69 -0.39 -8.47 -22.79
C HIS A 69 -1.26 -9.59 -23.42
N PRO A 70 -2.15 -10.25 -22.66
CA PRO A 70 -2.95 -11.36 -23.19
C PRO A 70 -3.79 -10.99 -24.43
N ASP A 71 -4.24 -9.74 -24.49
CA ASP A 71 -5.04 -9.21 -25.61
C ASP A 71 -4.22 -8.56 -26.72
N TYR A 72 -2.89 -8.53 -26.62
CA TYR A 72 -2.03 -7.82 -27.58
C TYR A 72 -2.25 -8.29 -29.03
N ALA A 73 -2.36 -9.61 -29.23
CA ALA A 73 -2.56 -10.17 -30.58
C ALA A 73 -3.89 -9.72 -31.22
N ALA A 74 -4.94 -9.53 -30.42
CA ALA A 74 -6.26 -9.12 -30.88
C ALA A 74 -6.38 -7.58 -31.01
N ARG A 75 -5.65 -6.82 -30.19
CA ARG A 75 -5.71 -5.35 -30.09
C ARG A 75 -4.39 -4.67 -30.47
N ARG A 76 -3.64 -5.26 -31.41
CA ARG A 76 -2.28 -4.81 -31.77
C ARG A 76 -2.20 -3.31 -32.08
N GLU A 77 -3.10 -2.80 -32.93
CA GLU A 77 -3.09 -1.39 -33.34
C GLU A 77 -3.28 -0.44 -32.14
N TYR A 78 -4.11 -0.83 -31.17
CA TYR A 78 -4.30 -0.06 -29.94
C TYR A 78 -3.01 -0.02 -29.10
N PHE A 79 -2.41 -1.18 -28.83
CA PHE A 79 -1.19 -1.25 -28.00
C PHE A 79 0.04 -0.64 -28.69
N ASP A 80 0.20 -0.84 -29.99
CA ASP A 80 1.28 -0.24 -30.77
C ASP A 80 1.16 1.30 -30.87
N GLY A 81 -0.04 1.83 -30.63
CA GLY A 81 -0.34 3.26 -30.60
C GLY A 81 -0.09 3.95 -29.26
N LEU A 82 0.22 3.21 -28.19
CA LEU A 82 0.50 3.80 -26.87
C LEU A 82 1.91 4.38 -26.84
N ASP A 83 2.02 5.70 -26.67
CA ASP A 83 3.29 6.44 -26.64
C ASP A 83 3.58 7.15 -25.31
N ASP A 84 2.62 7.19 -24.40
CA ASP A 84 2.73 7.75 -23.06
C ASP A 84 2.13 6.83 -21.98
N PHE A 85 2.21 7.28 -20.72
CA PHE A 85 1.61 6.55 -19.61
C PHE A 85 0.11 6.39 -19.83
N THR A 86 -0.35 5.14 -19.86
CA THR A 86 -1.75 4.79 -20.10
C THR A 86 -2.23 3.77 -19.08
N GLU A 87 -3.27 4.11 -18.35
CA GLU A 87 -4.05 3.15 -17.57
C GLU A 87 -4.91 2.33 -18.54
N LEU A 88 -4.84 1.00 -18.47
CA LEU A 88 -5.49 0.16 -19.49
C LEU A 88 -6.99 -0.03 -19.27
N ARG A 89 -7.49 0.30 -18.08
CA ARG A 89 -8.92 0.26 -17.78
C ARG A 89 -9.61 1.43 -18.47
N VAL A 90 -10.64 1.11 -19.27
CA VAL A 90 -11.44 2.10 -19.97
C VAL A 90 -12.62 2.50 -19.08
N PHE A 91 -12.64 3.77 -18.65
CA PHE A 91 -13.75 4.36 -17.89
C PHE A 91 -14.79 5.03 -18.80
N ASP A 92 -15.07 4.43 -19.95
CA ASP A 92 -16.12 4.88 -20.86
C ASP A 92 -17.39 4.10 -20.54
N GLU A 93 -18.34 4.75 -19.85
CA GLU A 93 -19.64 4.16 -19.50
C GLU A 93 -20.43 3.65 -20.72
N GLU A 94 -20.12 4.16 -21.92
CA GLU A 94 -20.75 3.78 -23.18
C GLU A 94 -20.03 2.60 -23.87
N ALA A 95 -18.85 2.20 -23.38
CA ALA A 95 -18.12 1.06 -23.91
C ALA A 95 -18.72 -0.27 -23.42
N ASP A 96 -18.81 -1.23 -24.33
CA ASP A 96 -19.36 -2.56 -24.06
C ASP A 96 -18.56 -3.35 -22.99
N ASP A 97 -17.35 -2.92 -22.65
CA ASP A 97 -16.45 -3.52 -21.66
C ASP A 97 -16.30 -2.69 -20.35
N PHE A 98 -17.18 -1.73 -20.10
CA PHE A 98 -17.18 -0.95 -18.86
C PHE A 98 -17.54 -1.81 -17.62
N ASP A 99 -16.57 -2.00 -16.72
CA ASP A 99 -16.70 -2.83 -15.50
C ASP A 99 -16.82 -1.99 -14.20
N GLY A 100 -17.25 -0.74 -14.33
CA GLY A 100 -17.49 0.17 -13.21
C GLY A 100 -16.24 0.90 -12.68
N PHE A 101 -16.48 1.87 -11.78
CA PHE A 101 -15.44 2.70 -11.18
C PHE A 101 -14.79 2.09 -9.93
N GLU A 102 -15.27 0.91 -9.47
CA GLU A 102 -14.93 0.39 -8.14
C GLU A 102 -13.52 -0.22 -8.05
N THR A 103 -12.82 -0.42 -9.16
CA THR A 103 -11.46 -0.97 -9.14
C THR A 103 -10.53 -0.27 -10.15
N TRP A 104 -9.67 0.61 -9.65
CA TRP A 104 -8.64 1.30 -10.44
C TRP A 104 -7.51 0.31 -10.79
N LEU A 105 -7.03 0.32 -12.04
CA LEU A 105 -5.87 -0.46 -12.55
C LEU A 105 -5.98 -2.00 -12.61
N GLU A 106 -7.18 -2.57 -12.53
CA GLU A 106 -7.34 -4.05 -12.63
C GLU A 106 -6.75 -4.61 -13.93
N ASP A 107 -6.86 -3.85 -15.03
CA ASP A 107 -6.35 -4.22 -16.36
C ASP A 107 -4.87 -3.85 -16.56
N GLY A 108 -4.21 -3.32 -15.52
CA GLY A 108 -2.84 -2.86 -15.54
C GLY A 108 -2.65 -1.47 -16.15
N TYR A 109 -1.38 -1.13 -16.35
CA TYR A 109 -0.95 0.15 -16.88
C TYR A 109 0.28 -0.02 -17.75
N VAL A 110 0.48 0.93 -18.66
CA VAL A 110 1.58 0.95 -19.62
C VAL A 110 2.37 2.22 -19.39
N ASP A 111 3.69 2.08 -19.31
CA ASP A 111 4.66 3.16 -19.49
C ASP A 111 5.65 2.65 -20.54
N PRO A 112 5.46 3.02 -21.83
CA PRO A 112 6.13 2.37 -22.94
C PRO A 112 7.67 2.29 -22.75
N PRO A 113 8.28 1.13 -23.03
CA PRO A 113 7.75 -0.01 -23.77
C PRO A 113 7.14 -1.11 -22.87
N TYR A 114 6.85 -0.81 -21.61
CA TYR A 114 6.55 -1.82 -20.62
C TYR A 114 5.07 -1.83 -20.22
N LEU A 115 4.55 -3.05 -20.11
CA LEU A 115 3.30 -3.37 -19.44
C LEU A 115 3.58 -3.67 -17.97
N TYR A 116 2.71 -3.17 -17.10
CA TYR A 116 2.74 -3.43 -15.68
C TYR A 116 1.40 -3.96 -15.17
N CYS A 117 1.48 -4.81 -14.16
CA CYS A 117 0.33 -5.19 -13.33
C CYS A 117 0.77 -5.37 -11.88
N ASP A 118 -0.14 -5.08 -10.97
CA ASP A 118 0.10 -5.24 -9.54
C ASP A 118 -0.48 -6.57 -9.02
N ALA A 119 0.14 -7.11 -7.98
CA ALA A 119 -0.21 -8.39 -7.42
C ALA A 119 -1.65 -8.39 -6.92
N GLY A 120 -2.46 -9.30 -7.46
CA GLY A 120 -3.87 -9.45 -7.10
C GLY A 120 -4.85 -8.81 -8.08
N THR A 121 -4.40 -7.99 -9.03
CA THR A 121 -5.27 -7.43 -10.08
C THR A 121 -5.72 -8.48 -11.11
N ASP A 122 -6.76 -8.17 -11.88
CA ASP A 122 -7.26 -9.03 -12.95
C ASP A 122 -6.20 -9.36 -14.00
N LEU A 123 -5.44 -8.36 -14.47
CA LEU A 123 -4.33 -8.61 -15.39
C LEU A 123 -3.29 -9.53 -14.73
N TRP A 124 -2.92 -9.32 -13.46
CA TRP A 124 -2.01 -10.22 -12.76
C TRP A 124 -2.53 -11.67 -12.71
N ARG A 125 -3.83 -11.87 -12.45
CA ARG A 125 -4.45 -13.22 -12.47
C ARG A 125 -4.36 -13.85 -13.85
N ARG A 126 -4.70 -13.10 -14.90
CA ARG A 126 -4.60 -13.56 -16.30
C ARG A 126 -3.16 -13.92 -16.69
N MET A 127 -2.18 -13.12 -16.26
CA MET A 127 -0.75 -13.38 -16.49
C MET A 127 -0.27 -14.64 -15.74
N SER A 128 -0.77 -14.87 -14.51
CA SER A 128 -0.52 -16.09 -13.74
C SER A 128 -1.13 -17.33 -14.40
N GLU A 129 -2.37 -17.26 -14.85
CA GLU A 129 -3.05 -18.34 -15.58
C GLU A 129 -2.37 -18.68 -16.91
N ALA A 130 -1.80 -17.69 -17.59
CA ALA A 130 -0.98 -17.87 -18.78
C ALA A 130 0.42 -18.46 -18.50
N GLY A 131 0.78 -18.67 -17.22
CA GLY A 131 2.06 -19.21 -16.80
C GLY A 131 3.23 -18.23 -16.86
N LEU A 132 2.95 -16.92 -16.96
CA LEU A 132 3.97 -15.88 -16.94
C LEU A 132 4.42 -15.52 -15.52
N LEU A 133 3.60 -15.82 -14.52
CA LEU A 133 3.91 -15.73 -13.10
C LEU A 133 3.81 -17.11 -12.48
N THR A 134 4.78 -17.48 -11.63
CA THR A 134 4.86 -18.84 -11.06
C THR A 134 5.34 -18.80 -9.62
N GLY A 135 5.17 -19.90 -8.87
CA GLY A 135 5.63 -19.99 -7.49
C GLY A 135 4.95 -18.94 -6.59
N GLY A 136 5.75 -18.24 -5.77
CA GLY A 136 5.23 -17.19 -4.88
C GLY A 136 4.62 -15.99 -5.60
N ASP A 137 5.01 -15.75 -6.85
CA ASP A 137 4.52 -14.63 -7.67
C ASP A 137 3.12 -14.89 -8.23
N ALA A 138 2.70 -16.16 -8.25
CA ALA A 138 1.35 -16.59 -8.63
C ALA A 138 0.38 -16.69 -7.43
N VAL A 139 0.88 -16.48 -6.20
CA VAL A 139 0.04 -16.48 -4.99
C VAL A 139 -0.40 -15.06 -4.70
N ALA A 140 -1.72 -14.85 -4.59
CA ALA A 140 -2.28 -13.53 -4.32
C ALA A 140 -1.78 -12.97 -2.96
N PRO A 141 -1.58 -11.66 -2.83
CA PRO A 141 -1.27 -11.04 -1.55
C PRO A 141 -2.35 -11.34 -0.52
N ARG A 142 -1.94 -11.55 0.73
CA ARG A 142 -2.89 -11.72 1.84
C ARG A 142 -3.48 -10.36 2.20
N ARG A 143 -4.74 -10.38 2.64
CA ARG A 143 -5.39 -9.17 3.14
C ARG A 143 -4.91 -8.88 4.56
N THR A 144 -3.96 -7.96 4.67
CA THR A 144 -3.44 -7.43 5.93
C THR A 144 -4.15 -6.12 6.32
N SER A 145 -4.34 -5.88 7.63
CA SER A 145 -4.90 -4.64 8.16
C SER A 145 -3.92 -3.48 8.02
N LEU A 146 -4.43 -2.24 7.98
CA LEU A 146 -3.57 -1.06 7.89
C LEU A 146 -2.65 -0.94 9.11
N VAL A 147 -3.18 -1.11 10.33
CA VAL A 147 -2.37 -1.05 11.56
C VAL A 147 -1.23 -2.07 11.59
N GLU A 148 -1.40 -3.27 11.04
CA GLU A 148 -0.31 -4.26 10.96
C GLU A 148 0.80 -3.79 10.00
N ALA A 149 0.43 -3.24 8.83
CA ALA A 149 1.39 -2.66 7.90
C ALA A 149 2.12 -1.45 8.52
N VAL A 150 1.39 -0.58 9.21
CA VAL A 150 1.96 0.62 9.85
C VAL A 150 2.86 0.26 11.03
N ALA A 151 2.55 -0.77 11.82
CA ALA A 151 3.44 -1.29 12.85
C ALA A 151 4.76 -1.81 12.25
N ALA A 152 4.71 -2.49 11.10
CA ALA A 152 5.90 -2.91 10.37
C ALA A 152 6.72 -1.72 9.84
N VAL A 153 6.05 -0.70 9.28
CA VAL A 153 6.67 0.56 8.86
C VAL A 153 7.34 1.25 10.05
N ALA A 154 6.65 1.39 11.18
CA ALA A 154 7.19 2.05 12.37
C ALA A 154 8.44 1.34 12.90
N ARG A 155 8.46 -0.01 12.89
CA ARG A 155 9.65 -0.79 13.23
C ARG A 155 10.81 -0.53 12.26
N ALA A 156 10.54 -0.53 10.96
CA ALA A 156 11.53 -0.28 9.93
C ALA A 156 12.09 1.15 10.00
N ALA A 157 11.22 2.13 10.29
CA ALA A 157 11.54 3.53 10.47
C ALA A 157 12.38 3.77 11.74
N ASP A 158 12.01 3.15 12.87
CA ASP A 158 12.74 3.24 14.16
C ASP A 158 14.18 2.72 14.00
N ALA A 159 14.36 1.61 13.29
CA ALA A 159 15.69 1.07 12.97
C ALA A 159 16.58 2.02 12.15
N ARG A 160 15.99 3.05 11.53
CA ARG A 160 16.66 4.09 10.74
C ARG A 160 16.61 5.47 11.40
N SER A 161 16.07 5.56 12.61
CA SER A 161 15.81 6.82 13.32
C SER A 161 14.94 7.80 12.52
N ASP A 162 14.05 7.29 11.67
CA ASP A 162 13.07 8.09 10.95
C ASP A 162 11.84 8.30 11.82
N HIS A 163 12.00 9.18 12.81
CA HIS A 163 10.94 9.46 13.79
C HIS A 163 9.81 10.30 13.18
N GLN A 164 10.08 11.02 12.08
CA GLN A 164 9.07 11.80 11.39
C GLN A 164 8.05 10.88 10.73
N LEU A 165 8.50 9.85 10.00
CA LEU A 165 7.60 8.88 9.38
C LEU A 165 6.71 8.16 10.43
N ILE A 166 7.27 7.85 11.60
CA ILE A 166 6.52 7.29 12.73
C ILE A 166 5.45 8.27 13.21
N ALA A 167 5.83 9.54 13.40
CA ALA A 167 4.92 10.58 13.86
C ALA A 167 3.77 10.84 12.87
N ASP A 168 4.07 10.90 11.57
CA ASP A 168 3.10 11.16 10.51
C ASP A 168 2.03 10.06 10.44
N TRP A 169 2.44 8.79 10.55
CA TRP A 169 1.50 7.67 10.66
C TRP A 169 0.68 7.72 11.95
N TYR A 170 1.34 7.95 13.08
CA TYR A 170 0.68 7.93 14.38
C TYR A 170 -0.35 9.05 14.55
N ALA A 171 -0.08 10.20 13.92
CA ALA A 171 -0.96 11.37 13.92
C ALA A 171 -2.27 11.15 13.14
N LEU A 172 -2.38 10.13 12.29
CA LEU A 172 -3.65 9.76 11.66
C LEU A 172 -4.67 9.23 12.68
N GLY A 173 -4.19 8.74 13.82
CA GLY A 173 -5.03 8.31 14.93
C GLY A 173 -5.71 6.94 14.71
N PRO A 174 -6.39 6.45 15.75
CA PRO A 174 -6.96 5.10 15.78
C PRO A 174 -8.11 4.93 14.79
N HIS A 175 -8.90 5.99 14.55
CA HIS A 175 -10.06 5.98 13.66
C HIS A 175 -9.71 5.73 12.19
N VAL A 176 -8.49 6.06 11.79
CA VAL A 176 -7.97 5.81 10.43
C VAL A 176 -7.26 4.47 10.38
N LEU A 177 -6.45 4.16 11.39
CA LEU A 177 -5.54 3.01 11.36
C LEU A 177 -6.25 1.67 11.63
N VAL A 178 -7.38 1.68 12.33
CA VAL A 178 -8.10 0.48 12.75
C VAL A 178 -9.44 0.39 12.02
N SER A 179 -9.66 -0.71 11.29
CA SER A 179 -10.81 -0.88 10.40
C SER A 179 -12.15 -1.15 11.10
N ASN A 180 -12.15 -1.32 12.42
CA ASN A 180 -13.36 -1.47 13.22
C ASN A 180 -13.04 -1.04 14.66
N PRO A 181 -13.66 0.00 15.22
CA PRO A 181 -13.42 0.36 16.62
C PRO A 181 -14.02 -0.74 17.49
N LEU A 182 -13.14 -1.54 18.05
CA LEU A 182 -13.38 -2.19 19.32
C LEU A 182 -12.89 -1.22 20.42
N ASP A 183 -13.41 -1.36 21.62
CA ASP A 183 -13.05 -0.47 22.72
C ASP A 183 -11.52 -0.47 23.00
N PRO A 184 -10.98 0.48 23.78
CA PRO A 184 -9.56 0.51 24.13
C PRO A 184 -9.03 -0.80 24.75
N GLU A 185 -9.87 -1.58 25.42
CA GLU A 185 -9.49 -2.85 26.04
C GLU A 185 -9.16 -3.90 24.96
N ASP A 186 -10.00 -4.01 23.94
CA ASP A 186 -9.77 -4.91 22.81
C ASP A 186 -8.51 -4.51 22.01
N LEU A 187 -8.32 -3.21 21.76
CA LEU A 187 -7.15 -2.70 21.05
C LEU A 187 -5.84 -2.86 21.83
N GLU A 188 -5.88 -2.86 23.17
CA GLU A 188 -4.70 -3.15 24.00
C GLU A 188 -4.19 -4.59 23.79
N THR A 189 -5.07 -5.52 23.42
CA THR A 189 -4.68 -6.90 23.12
C THR A 189 -4.21 -7.14 21.70
N ASP A 190 -4.43 -6.17 20.79
CA ASP A 190 -3.93 -6.25 19.42
C ASP A 190 -2.40 -6.01 19.40
N PRO A 191 -1.60 -6.98 18.91
CA PRO A 191 -0.16 -6.88 18.95
C PRO A 191 0.39 -5.78 18.02
N ALA A 192 -0.27 -5.49 16.90
CA ALA A 192 0.16 -4.42 15.99
C ALA A 192 -0.12 -3.04 16.59
N VAL A 193 -1.29 -2.87 17.22
CA VAL A 193 -1.62 -1.64 17.96
C VAL A 193 -0.63 -1.42 19.10
N SER A 194 -0.41 -2.44 19.94
CA SER A 194 0.50 -2.38 21.08
C SER A 194 1.92 -2.02 20.67
N GLU A 195 2.40 -2.62 19.59
CA GLU A 195 3.73 -2.33 19.05
C GLU A 195 3.83 -0.91 18.49
N LEU A 196 2.89 -0.49 17.66
CA LEU A 196 2.87 0.85 17.08
C LEU A 196 2.85 1.93 18.15
N ARG A 197 1.96 1.80 19.15
CA ARG A 197 1.90 2.71 20.30
C ARG A 197 3.22 2.73 21.06
N SER A 198 3.80 1.57 21.34
CA SER A 198 5.08 1.48 22.05
C SER A 198 6.21 2.21 21.31
N ILE A 199 6.31 2.02 19.99
CA ILE A 199 7.32 2.69 19.16
C ILE A 199 7.08 4.20 19.16
N ALA A 200 5.86 4.65 18.85
CA ALA A 200 5.53 6.07 18.76
C ALA A 200 5.79 6.83 20.08
N HIS A 201 5.41 6.25 21.22
CA HIS A 201 5.69 6.85 22.53
C HIS A 201 7.18 6.93 22.84
N ARG A 202 7.96 5.90 22.49
CA ARG A 202 9.41 5.88 22.74
C ARG A 202 10.17 6.86 21.85
N THR A 203 9.75 7.04 20.60
CA THR A 203 10.43 7.93 19.63
C THR A 203 9.95 9.38 19.72
N GLY A 204 8.91 9.66 20.51
CA GLY A 204 8.32 10.99 20.64
C GLY A 204 7.44 11.38 19.45
N GLY A 205 6.95 10.41 18.68
CA GLY A 205 6.09 10.61 17.50
C GLY A 205 4.65 11.01 17.82
N LEU A 206 4.41 11.75 18.91
CA LEU A 206 3.08 12.19 19.29
C LEU A 206 2.72 13.51 18.59
N PRO A 207 1.49 13.67 18.06
CA PRO A 207 1.01 14.96 17.63
C PRO A 207 0.89 15.89 18.85
N LEU A 208 1.76 16.87 18.96
CA LEU A 208 1.83 17.78 20.12
C LEU A 208 0.70 18.83 20.13
N ASP A 209 -0.05 18.93 19.03
CA ASP A 209 -0.87 20.11 18.74
C ASP A 209 -2.38 19.80 18.65
N HIS A 210 -2.79 18.53 18.84
CA HIS A 210 -4.17 18.09 18.71
C HIS A 210 -4.75 17.67 20.06
N GLU A 211 -5.82 18.33 20.49
CA GLU A 211 -6.60 17.87 21.66
C GLU A 211 -7.44 16.65 21.26
N PRO A 212 -7.35 15.52 22.00
CA PRO A 212 -8.13 14.33 21.70
C PRO A 212 -9.64 14.62 21.66
N TYR A 213 -10.32 14.11 20.65
CA TYR A 213 -11.76 14.32 20.46
C TYR A 213 -12.63 13.36 21.31
N ASP A 214 -12.14 12.16 21.62
CA ASP A 214 -12.86 11.15 22.38
C ASP A 214 -11.94 10.31 23.30
N ASP A 215 -12.55 9.38 24.05
CA ASP A 215 -11.84 8.48 24.97
C ASP A 215 -10.84 7.57 24.25
N LEU A 216 -11.11 7.20 23.00
CA LEU A 216 -10.25 6.34 22.20
C LEU A 216 -8.99 7.09 21.73
N GLU A 217 -9.13 8.31 21.22
CA GLU A 217 -8.00 9.20 20.92
C GLU A 217 -7.22 9.54 22.17
N THR A 218 -7.90 9.78 23.30
CA THR A 218 -7.25 10.06 24.59
C THR A 218 -6.37 8.87 25.00
N TRP A 219 -6.92 7.65 24.93
CA TRP A 219 -6.16 6.43 25.18
C TRP A 219 -5.00 6.28 24.19
N TRP A 220 -5.22 6.56 22.91
CA TRP A 220 -4.20 6.45 21.87
C TRP A 220 -2.98 7.32 22.17
N VAL A 221 -3.16 8.59 22.51
CA VAL A 221 -2.04 9.51 22.79
C VAL A 221 -1.49 9.43 24.21
N THR A 222 -2.16 8.72 25.11
CA THR A 222 -1.69 8.54 26.48
C THR A 222 -0.73 7.35 26.57
N PRO A 223 0.49 7.51 27.11
CA PRO A 223 1.39 6.39 27.32
C PRO A 223 0.74 5.33 28.20
N SER A 224 0.85 4.05 27.81
CA SER A 224 0.42 2.96 28.69
C SER A 224 1.14 3.09 30.04
N PRO A 225 0.43 2.93 31.17
CA PRO A 225 1.08 2.96 32.47
C PRO A 225 2.16 1.89 32.48
N THR A 226 3.41 2.30 32.69
CA THR A 226 4.55 1.39 32.80
C THR A 226 4.17 0.31 33.81
N ARG A 227 4.03 -0.95 33.37
CA ARG A 227 3.89 -2.06 34.31
C ARG A 227 5.17 -2.09 35.14
N ALA A 228 5.05 -1.65 36.38
CA ALA A 228 6.12 -1.67 37.38
C ALA A 228 6.53 -3.11 37.71
#